data_AF-A0A2M6Z2P8-F1
#
_entry.id   AF-A0A2M6Z2P8-F1
#
_cell.length_a   1.000
_cell.length_b   1.000
_cell.length_c   1.000
_cell.angle_alpha   90.00
_cell.angle_beta   90.00
_cell.angle_gamma   90.00
#
_symmetry.space_group_name_H-M   'P 1'
#
loop_
_entity.id
_entity.type
_entity.pdbx_description
1 polymer ?
#
loop_
_entity_poly.entity_id
_entity_poly.type
_entity_poly.pdbx_seq_one_letter_code
_entity_poly.pdbx_strand_id
1 'polypeptide(L)'
;MVDINHFKAINDLFGHPVGDRVLKKVSELLRNCVRKEVDKVIRYGGDEFLIVCPETKEVKKLKERIITKLDSNNKKFLKFSLSLSIGISSWDSHRKETIWAVITKADRNMYREKKEKKKR
;
A
#
# COMPACT_ATOMS: atom_id res chain seq x y z
N MET A 1 -1.01 -2.35 5.66
CA MET A 1 -0.92 -0.89 5.46
C MET A 1 -0.03 -0.63 4.26
N VAL A 2 -0.44 0.27 3.38
CA VAL A 2 0.28 0.69 2.17
C VAL A 2 0.36 2.21 2.16
N ASP A 3 1.50 2.76 1.81
CA ASP A 3 1.75 4.20 1.72
C ASP A 3 2.50 4.52 0.42
N ILE A 4 2.16 5.65 -0.21
CA ILE A 4 2.85 6.12 -1.43
C ILE A 4 4.07 6.95 -1.02
N ASN A 5 5.25 6.45 -1.35
CA ASN A 5 6.48 7.17 -1.00
C ASN A 5 6.57 8.49 -1.77
N HIS A 6 7.02 9.55 -1.08
CA HIS A 6 7.23 10.88 -1.64
C HIS A 6 5.98 11.52 -2.26
N PHE A 7 4.77 11.13 -1.85
CA PHE A 7 3.53 11.67 -2.41
C PHE A 7 3.43 13.20 -2.30
N LYS A 8 3.85 13.78 -1.17
CA LYS A 8 3.93 15.24 -1.02
C LYS A 8 4.82 15.88 -2.09
N ALA A 9 6.00 15.31 -2.35
CA ALA A 9 6.90 15.83 -3.39
C ALA A 9 6.27 15.73 -4.79
N ILE A 10 5.47 14.70 -5.07
CA ILE A 10 4.70 14.61 -6.31
C ILE A 10 3.71 15.76 -6.43
N ASN A 11 2.97 16.08 -5.35
CA ASN A 11 2.06 17.22 -5.34
C ASN A 11 2.81 18.55 -5.50
N ASP A 12 3.94 18.72 -4.81
CA ASP A 12 4.70 19.96 -4.84
C ASP A 12 5.35 20.19 -6.22
N LEU A 13 5.78 19.13 -6.91
CA LEU A 13 6.44 19.21 -8.23
C LEU A 13 5.47 19.26 -9.41
N PHE A 14 4.36 18.51 -9.33
CA PHE A 14 3.45 18.29 -10.48
C PHE A 14 2.03 18.82 -10.24
N GLY A 15 1.75 19.34 -9.05
CA GLY A 15 0.44 19.83 -8.63
C GLY A 15 -0.51 18.72 -8.18
N HIS A 16 -1.49 19.11 -7.35
CA HIS A 16 -2.54 18.23 -6.83
C HIS A 16 -3.30 17.41 -7.90
N PRO A 17 -3.61 17.94 -9.12
CA PRO A 17 -4.28 17.14 -10.14
C PRO A 17 -3.49 15.89 -10.56
N VAL A 18 -2.16 15.95 -10.51
CA VAL A 18 -1.30 14.79 -10.79
C VAL A 18 -1.28 13.83 -9.60
N GLY A 19 -1.23 14.36 -8.37
CA GLY A 19 -1.41 13.57 -7.15
C GLY A 19 -2.71 12.75 -7.15
N ASP A 20 -3.82 13.36 -7.54
CA ASP A 20 -5.12 12.68 -7.63
C ASP A 20 -5.11 11.55 -8.68
N ARG A 21 -4.43 11.75 -9.80
CA ARG A 21 -4.23 10.69 -10.81
C ARG A 21 -3.39 9.55 -10.26
N VAL A 22 -2.34 9.86 -9.50
CA VAL A 22 -1.50 8.87 -8.82
C VAL A 22 -2.34 8.05 -7.82
N LEU A 23 -3.14 8.70 -6.98
CA LEU A 23 -4.02 8.03 -6.02
C LEU A 23 -5.02 7.09 -6.73
N LYS A 24 -5.66 7.57 -7.80
CA LYS A 24 -6.55 6.75 -8.63
C LYS A 24 -5.81 5.53 -9.18
N LYS A 25 -4.63 5.73 -9.77
CA LYS A 25 -3.87 4.63 -10.37
C LYS A 25 -3.38 3.61 -9.37
N VAL A 26 -2.92 4.05 -8.20
CA VAL A 26 -2.53 3.16 -7.10
C VAL A 26 -3.76 2.40 -6.61
N SER A 27 -4.92 3.05 -6.44
CA SER A 27 -6.15 2.38 -6.02
C SER A 27 -6.59 1.29 -7.00
N GLU A 28 -6.52 1.54 -8.32
CA GLU A 28 -6.81 0.56 -9.36
C GLU A 28 -5.83 -0.60 -9.33
N LEU A 29 -4.53 -0.32 -9.18
CA LEU A 29 -3.49 -1.33 -9.07
C LEU A 29 -3.75 -2.26 -7.87
N LEU A 30 -4.01 -1.67 -6.69
CA LEU A 30 -4.28 -2.44 -5.47
C LEU A 30 -5.54 -3.29 -5.62
N ARG A 31 -6.62 -2.74 -6.17
CA ARG A 31 -7.87 -3.49 -6.46
C ARG A 31 -7.64 -4.64 -7.43
N ASN A 32 -6.77 -4.48 -8.42
CA ASN A 32 -6.40 -5.53 -9.36
C ASN A 32 -5.41 -6.56 -8.80
N CYS A 33 -4.85 -6.31 -7.62
CA CYS A 33 -3.96 -7.22 -6.92
C CYS A 33 -4.69 -8.10 -5.90
N VAL A 34 -5.92 -7.79 -5.51
CA VAL A 34 -6.64 -8.53 -4.45
C VAL A 34 -7.81 -9.33 -5.02
N ARG A 35 -8.38 -10.23 -4.22
CA ARG A 35 -9.59 -10.99 -4.58
C ARG A 35 -10.81 -10.09 -4.39
N LYS A 36 -11.46 -9.71 -5.49
CA LYS A 36 -12.52 -8.67 -5.52
C LYS A 36 -13.68 -8.92 -4.55
N GLU A 37 -14.08 -10.17 -4.36
CA GLU A 37 -15.24 -10.52 -3.54
C GLU A 37 -14.96 -10.41 -2.03
N VAL A 38 -13.78 -10.87 -1.59
CA VAL A 38 -13.47 -11.10 -0.17
C VAL A 38 -12.50 -10.07 0.40
N ASP A 39 -11.53 -9.62 -0.39
CA ASP A 39 -10.51 -8.68 0.08
C ASP A 39 -11.01 -7.24 -0.08
N LYS A 40 -10.70 -6.37 0.89
CA LYS A 40 -11.09 -4.96 0.85
C LYS A 40 -9.88 -4.05 0.71
N VAL A 41 -9.96 -3.10 -0.21
CA VAL A 41 -8.99 -2.01 -0.37
C VAL A 41 -9.67 -0.72 0.05
N ILE A 42 -9.14 -0.06 1.06
CA ILE A 42 -9.71 1.13 1.69
C ILE A 42 -8.67 2.23 1.61
N ARG A 43 -9.06 3.45 1.22
CA ARG A 43 -8.21 4.63 1.40
C ARG A 43 -8.32 5.04 2.87
N TYR A 44 -7.25 4.86 3.62
CA TYR A 44 -7.23 5.07 5.07
C TYR A 44 -7.18 6.57 5.40
N GLY A 45 -6.36 7.32 4.67
CA GLY A 45 -6.26 8.76 4.79
C GLY A 45 -5.14 9.28 3.89
N GLY A 46 -5.28 10.48 3.30
CA GLY A 46 -4.24 11.05 2.44
C GLY A 46 -3.81 10.09 1.32
N ASP A 47 -2.55 9.66 1.35
CA ASP A 47 -1.89 8.70 0.47
C ASP A 47 -1.75 7.28 1.03
N GLU A 48 -2.40 6.99 2.16
CA GLU A 48 -2.39 5.71 2.83
C GLU A 48 -3.58 4.83 2.43
N PHE A 49 -3.32 3.55 2.24
CA PHE A 49 -4.31 2.52 1.90
C PHE A 49 -4.21 1.35 2.88
N LEU A 50 -5.37 0.90 3.36
CA LEU A 50 -5.52 -0.32 4.13
C LEU A 50 -6.03 -1.44 3.22
N ILE A 51 -5.36 -2.60 3.26
CA ILE A 51 -5.83 -3.81 2.59
C ILE A 51 -6.16 -4.83 3.67
N VAL A 52 -7.41 -5.29 3.69
CA VAL A 52 -7.91 -6.33 4.60
C VAL A 52 -8.12 -7.60 3.78
N CYS A 53 -7.43 -8.67 4.16
CA CYS A 53 -7.47 -9.95 3.46
C CYS A 53 -7.95 -11.05 4.42
N PRO A 54 -9.28 -11.29 4.51
CA PRO A 54 -9.82 -12.39 5.30
C PRO A 54 -9.23 -13.74 4.85
N GLU A 55 -9.09 -14.67 5.80
CA GLU A 55 -8.69 -16.07 5.55
C GLU A 55 -7.40 -16.22 4.71
N THR A 56 -6.48 -15.26 4.83
CA THR A 56 -5.26 -15.23 4.04
C THR A 56 -4.06 -15.66 4.86
N LYS A 57 -3.44 -16.78 4.45
CA LYS A 57 -2.19 -17.26 5.06
C LYS A 57 -0.94 -16.65 4.43
N GLU A 58 -0.98 -16.31 3.13
CA GLU A 58 0.19 -15.92 2.35
C GLU A 58 0.19 -14.45 1.90
N VAL A 59 0.03 -13.52 2.85
CA VAL A 59 -0.05 -12.08 2.53
C VAL A 59 1.27 -11.51 1.97
N LYS A 60 2.39 -12.22 2.14
CA LYS A 60 3.68 -11.88 1.50
C LYS A 60 3.63 -11.98 -0.03
N LYS A 61 2.98 -13.02 -0.57
CA LYS A 61 2.77 -13.17 -2.03
C LYS A 61 1.92 -12.04 -2.60
N LEU A 62 0.94 -11.54 -1.83
CA LEU A 62 0.17 -10.36 -2.22
C LEU A 62 1.07 -9.13 -2.31
N LYS A 63 1.95 -8.90 -1.34
CA LYS A 63 2.91 -7.80 -1.37
C LYS A 63 3.83 -7.89 -2.59
N GLU A 64 4.41 -9.05 -2.86
CA GLU A 64 5.26 -9.27 -4.05
C GLU A 64 4.49 -8.96 -5.34
N ARG A 65 3.26 -9.47 -5.48
CA ARG A 65 2.39 -9.19 -6.62
C ARG A 65 2.13 -7.69 -6.80
N ILE A 66 1.88 -6.96 -5.71
CA ILE A 66 1.69 -5.49 -5.75
C ILE A 66 2.95 -4.80 -6.29
N ILE A 67 4.12 -5.16 -5.78
CA ILE A 67 5.39 -4.55 -6.21
C ILE A 67 5.67 -4.87 -7.69
N THR A 68 5.53 -6.13 -8.12
CA THR A 68 5.75 -6.51 -9.53
C THR A 68 4.82 -5.77 -10.49
N LYS A 69 3.53 -5.60 -10.14
CA LYS A 69 2.59 -4.82 -10.96
C LYS A 69 2.94 -3.32 -10.96
N LEU A 70 3.41 -2.78 -9.83
CA LEU A 70 3.82 -1.38 -9.75
C LEU A 70 5.02 -1.12 -10.65
N ASP A 71 6.04 -1.97 -10.58
CA ASP A 71 7.24 -1.85 -11.41
C ASP A 71 6.91 -1.96 -12.91
N SER A 72 5.99 -2.87 -13.25
CA SER A 72 5.49 -2.99 -14.63
C SER A 72 4.74 -1.74 -15.10
N ASN A 73 3.98 -1.09 -14.22
CA ASN A 73 3.29 0.16 -14.54
C ASN A 73 4.25 1.35 -14.65
N ASN A 74 5.26 1.42 -13.78
CA ASN A 74 6.30 2.45 -13.83
C ASN A 74 7.03 2.43 -15.17
N LYS A 75 7.34 1.24 -15.70
CA LYS A 75 7.98 1.08 -17.02
C LYS A 75 7.12 1.60 -18.19
N LYS A 76 5.80 1.66 -18.03
CA LYS A 76 4.87 1.93 -19.14
C LYS A 76 4.35 3.37 -19.20
N PHE A 77 4.21 4.07 -18.08
CA PHE A 77 3.29 5.21 -18.04
C PHE A 77 3.74 6.47 -17.29
N LEU A 78 4.85 6.47 -16.55
CA LEU A 78 5.16 7.60 -15.67
C LEU A 78 6.50 8.26 -16.00
N LYS A 79 6.49 9.61 -16.04
CA LYS A 79 7.71 10.44 -16.06
C LYS A 79 8.54 10.31 -14.77
N PHE A 80 8.02 9.61 -13.76
CA PHE A 80 8.66 9.37 -12.47
C PHE A 80 8.28 7.98 -11.95
N SER A 81 9.19 7.31 -11.25
CA SER A 81 8.93 5.98 -10.70
C SER A 81 8.19 6.09 -9.37
N LEU A 82 6.99 5.52 -9.28
CA LEU A 82 6.29 5.37 -8.02
C LEU A 82 6.91 4.27 -7.19
N SER A 83 6.98 4.44 -5.88
CA SER A 83 7.29 3.36 -4.96
C SER A 83 6.33 3.37 -3.78
N LEU A 84 6.04 2.18 -3.26
CA LEU A 84 5.12 2.00 -2.13
C LEU A 84 5.89 1.43 -0.94
N SER A 85 5.50 1.79 0.28
CA SER A 85 5.93 1.10 1.50
C SER A 85 4.79 0.24 2.03
N ILE A 86 5.05 -1.04 2.32
CA ILE A 86 3.98 -2.02 2.61
C ILE A 86 4.26 -2.78 3.91
N GLY A 87 3.50 -2.42 4.94
CA GLY A 87 3.51 -3.05 6.24
C GLY A 87 2.45 -4.14 6.36
N ILE A 88 2.88 -5.31 6.83
CA ILE A 88 2.06 -6.50 6.98
C ILE A 88 1.88 -6.82 8.46
N SER A 89 0.67 -7.19 8.85
CA SER A 89 0.36 -7.86 10.11
C SER A 89 -0.74 -8.90 9.87
N SER A 90 -0.89 -9.84 10.78
CA SER A 90 -1.94 -10.86 10.76
C SER A 90 -2.70 -10.81 12.08
N TRP A 91 -4.00 -11.04 11.99
CA TRP A 91 -4.89 -11.22 13.13
C TRP A 91 -5.28 -12.70 13.24
N ASP A 92 -5.43 -13.18 14.47
CA ASP A 92 -5.88 -14.53 14.77
C ASP A 92 -6.98 -14.42 15.84
N SER A 93 -8.16 -14.96 15.54
CA SER A 93 -9.34 -14.90 16.40
C SER A 93 -9.14 -15.60 17.75
N HIS A 94 -8.16 -16.50 17.86
CA HIS A 94 -7.83 -17.17 19.13
C HIS A 94 -6.95 -16.32 20.04
N ARG A 95 -6.41 -15.20 19.54
CA ARG A 95 -5.59 -14.28 20.33
C ARG A 95 -6.46 -13.17 20.92
N LYS A 96 -6.14 -12.74 22.14
CA LYS A 96 -6.75 -11.57 22.80
C LYS A 96 -6.29 -10.22 22.20
N GLU A 97 -5.94 -10.19 20.92
CA GLU A 97 -5.45 -8.98 20.25
C GLU A 97 -6.60 -8.24 19.59
N THR A 98 -6.69 -6.92 19.83
CA THR A 98 -7.71 -6.07 19.20
C THR A 98 -7.36 -5.80 17.74
N ILE A 99 -8.37 -5.54 16.92
CA ILE A 99 -8.18 -5.11 15.52
C ILE A 99 -7.26 -3.88 15.45
N TRP A 100 -7.39 -2.95 16.40
CA TRP A 100 -6.56 -1.76 16.47
C TRP A 100 -5.07 -2.07 16.68
N ALA A 101 -4.74 -3.04 17.53
CA ALA A 101 -3.36 -3.47 17.74
C ALA A 101 -2.76 -4.07 16.45
N VAL A 102 -3.55 -4.85 15.70
CA VAL A 102 -3.12 -5.42 14.41
C VAL A 102 -2.87 -4.34 13.37
N ILE A 103 -3.75 -3.35 13.26
CA ILE A 103 -3.58 -2.21 12.35
C ILE A 103 -2.33 -1.42 12.75
N THR A 104 -2.15 -1.12 14.03
CA THR A 104 -0.98 -0.43 14.57
C THR A 104 0.32 -1.18 14.24
N LYS A 105 0.31 -2.51 14.32
CA LYS A 105 1.46 -3.34 13.93
C LYS A 105 1.74 -3.27 12.43
N ALA A 106 0.70 -3.27 11.60
CA ALA A 106 0.83 -3.10 10.15
C ALA A 106 1.45 -1.74 9.81
N ASP A 107 0.99 -0.68 10.48
CA ASP A 107 1.49 0.68 10.32
C ASP A 107 2.97 0.80 10.71
N ARG A 108 3.35 0.32 11.88
CA ARG A 108 4.76 0.29 12.33
C ARG A 108 5.67 -0.41 11.33
N ASN A 109 5.21 -1.54 10.77
CA ASN A 109 5.98 -2.28 9.77
C ASN A 109 6.08 -1.51 8.44
N MET A 110 5.02 -0.80 8.03
CA MET A 110 5.04 0.06 6.85
C MET A 110 6.04 1.20 7.04
N TYR A 111 5.98 1.86 8.19
CA TYR A 111 6.85 2.98 8.52
C TYR A 111 8.32 2.58 8.61
N ARG A 112 8.61 1.38 9.14
CA ARG A 112 9.96 0.80 9.13
C ARG A 112 10.49 0.65 7.70
N GLU A 113 9.70 0.09 6.80
CA GLU A 113 10.08 -0.05 5.38
C GLU A 113 10.27 1.32 4.72
N LYS A 114 9.39 2.29 5.01
CA LYS A 114 9.49 3.66 4.50
C LYS A 114 10.80 4.33 4.93
N LYS A 115 11.23 4.12 6.17
CA LYS A 115 12.52 4.59 6.68
C LYS A 115 13.70 3.92 5.99
N GLU A 116 13.64 2.61 5.75
CA GLU A 116 14.70 1.88 5.05
C GLU A 116 14.86 2.36 3.60
N LYS A 117 13.76 2.68 2.91
CA LYS A 117 13.79 3.24 1.55
C LYS A 117 14.33 4.66 1.48
N LYS A 118 14.08 5.49 2.49
CA LYS A 118 14.64 6.86 2.56
C LYS A 118 16.16 6.90 2.80
N LYS A 119 16.75 5.81 3.30
CA LYS A 119 18.20 5.70 3.52
C LYS A 119 18.98 5.27 2.27
N ARG A 120 18.28 4.82 1.23
CA ARG A 120 18.83 4.41 -0.07
C ARG A 120 18.63 5.52 -1.07
#